data_AF-A0A1F8QAF6-F1
#
_entry.id   AF-A0A1F8QAF6-F1
#
_cell.length_a   1.000
_cell.length_b   1.000
_cell.length_c   1.000
_cell.angle_alpha   90.00
_cell.angle_beta   90.00
_cell.angle_gamma   90.00
#
_symmetry.space_group_name_H-M   'P 1'
#
loop_
_entity.id
_entity.type
_entity.pdbx_description
1 polymer ?
#
loop_
_entity_poly.entity_id
_entity_poly.type
_entity_poly.pdbx_seq_one_letter_code
_entity_poly.pdbx_strand_id
1 'polypeptide(L)' 'METNMEKICAEYLTTGTVARHCGVSKVTVLRWIEKGNLVAFRLPGGQNRIHRDDFYAFAAKHSIPLRMAQPK' A
#
# COMPACT_ATOMS: atom_id res chain seq x y z
N MET A 1 -23.81 -21.52 -0.49
CA MET A 1 -23.61 -20.07 -0.27
C MET A 1 -22.76 -19.95 0.97
N GLU A 2 -21.44 -19.98 0.81
CA GLU A 2 -20.50 -19.76 1.91
C GLU A 2 -19.60 -18.62 1.48
N THR A 3 -20.00 -17.40 1.86
CA THR A 3 -19.15 -16.21 1.78
C THR A 3 -18.12 -16.34 2.90
N ASN A 4 -17.19 -17.28 2.73
CA ASN A 4 -16.20 -17.59 3.73
C ASN A 4 -15.05 -16.58 3.62
N MET A 5 -14.91 -15.80 4.68
CA MET A 5 -13.66 -15.16 5.07
C MET A 5 -13.23 -13.94 4.24
N GLU A 6 -13.98 -12.84 4.36
CA GLU A 6 -13.37 -11.51 4.26
C GLU A 6 -12.27 -11.42 5.32
N LYS A 7 -11.06 -11.81 4.92
CA LYS A 7 -9.85 -11.65 5.70
C LYS A 7 -9.81 -10.20 6.17
N ILE A 8 -9.80 -10.00 7.48
CA ILE A 8 -9.37 -8.76 8.11
C ILE A 8 -7.88 -8.58 7.74
N CYS A 9 -7.65 -8.02 6.57
CA CYS A 9 -6.33 -7.65 6.08
C CYS A 9 -6.23 -6.16 6.30
N ALA A 10 -5.48 -5.78 7.35
CA ALA A 10 -5.25 -4.41 7.82
C ALA A 10 -5.64 -3.32 6.81
N GLU A 11 -6.66 -2.53 7.17
CA GLU A 11 -7.21 -1.40 6.40
C GLU A 11 -6.10 -0.46 5.90
N TYR A 12 -5.02 -0.33 6.67
CA TYR A 12 -3.88 0.51 6.36
C TYR A 12 -2.60 -0.29 6.12
N LEU A 13 -1.93 0.06 5.03
CA LEU A 13 -0.63 -0.46 4.64
C LEU A 13 0.49 0.48 5.09
N THR A 14 1.64 -0.09 5.41
CA THR A 14 2.87 0.69 5.61
C THR A 14 3.56 0.93 4.26
N THR A 15 4.42 1.94 4.19
CA THR A 15 5.28 2.17 3.01
C THR A 15 6.15 0.95 2.69
N GLY A 16 6.56 0.18 3.70
CA GLY A 16 7.29 -1.08 3.52
C GLY A 16 6.44 -2.18 2.87
N THR A 17 5.17 -2.29 3.26
CA THR A 17 4.23 -3.24 2.67
C THR A 17 3.98 -2.90 1.20
N VAL A 18 3.68 -1.64 0.91
CA VAL A 18 3.49 -1.14 -0.47
C VAL A 18 4.74 -1.35 -1.33
N ALA A 19 5.92 -1.01 -0.80
CA ALA A 19 7.20 -1.22 -1.48
C ALA A 19 7.39 -2.69 -1.88
N ARG A 20 7.08 -3.63 -0.97
CA ARG A 20 7.18 -5.06 -1.24
C ARG A 20 6.16 -5.55 -2.28
N HIS A 21 4.95 -5.00 -2.29
CA HIS A 21 3.94 -5.31 -3.31
C HIS A 21 4.38 -4.85 -4.70
N CYS A 22 4.93 -3.63 -4.80
CA CYS A 22 5.34 -3.07 -6.09
C CYS A 22 6.76 -3.48 -6.53
N GLY A 23 7.52 -4.19 -5.67
CA GLY A 23 8.92 -4.52 -5.96
C GLY A 23 9.85 -3.31 -6.02
N VAL A 24 9.53 -2.24 -5.28
CA VAL A 24 10.30 -0.97 -5.27
C VAL A 24 10.92 -0.71 -3.89
N SER A 25 11.76 0.32 -3.79
CA SER A 25 12.31 0.79 -2.52
C SER A 25 11.26 1.56 -1.70
N LYS A 26 11.41 1.61 -0.36
CA LYS A 26 10.61 2.50 0.50
C LYS A 26 10.72 3.97 0.11
N VAL A 27 11.91 4.41 -0.35
CA VAL A 27 12.16 5.78 -0.82
C VAL A 27 11.30 6.11 -2.04
N THR A 28 11.11 5.16 -2.96
CA THR A 28 10.22 5.32 -4.11
C THR A 28 8.77 5.57 -3.67
N VAL A 29 8.28 4.81 -2.69
CA VAL A 29 6.93 5.00 -2.14
C VAL A 29 6.79 6.35 -1.44
N LEU A 30 7.78 6.77 -0.65
CA LEU A 30 7.79 8.09 -0.02
C LEU A 30 7.71 9.21 -1.05
N ARG A 31 8.46 9.10 -2.17
CA ARG A 31 8.37 10.07 -3.27
C ARG A 31 6.99 10.12 -3.93
N TRP A 32 6.27 9.00 -4.01
CA TRP A 32 4.89 9.01 -4.50
C TRP A 32 3.95 9.76 -3.55
N ILE A 33 4.16 9.61 -2.24
CA ILE A 33 3.39 10.34 -1.21
C ILE A 33 3.74 11.83 -1.23
N GLU A 34 5.03 12.19 -1.24
CA GLU A 34 5.50 13.58 -1.26
C GLU A 34 5.01 14.35 -2.50
N LYS A 35 4.90 13.66 -3.65
CA LYS A 35 4.33 14.23 -4.88
C LYS A 35 2.80 14.27 -4.90
N GLY A 36 2.13 13.73 -3.88
CA GLY A 36 0.67 13.63 -3.82
C GLY A 36 0.05 12.59 -4.77
N ASN A 37 0.87 11.72 -5.37
CA ASN A 37 0.37 10.67 -6.26
C ASN A 37 -0.29 9.53 -5.49
N LEU A 38 0.23 9.23 -4.28
CA LEU A 38 -0.29 8.19 -3.39
C LEU A 38 -0.72 8.83 -2.07
N VAL A 39 -2.01 8.71 -1.75
CA VAL A 39 -2.58 9.29 -0.53
C VAL A 39 -2.10 8.51 0.69
N ALA A 40 -1.65 9.24 1.71
CA ALA A 40 -1.23 8.68 2.98
C ALA A 40 -1.40 9.72 4.10
N PHE A 41 -1.62 9.26 5.33
CA PHE A 41 -1.46 10.11 6.51
C PHE A 41 -0.24 9.67 7.33
N ARG A 42 0.35 10.64 8.03
CA ARG A 42 1.54 10.46 8.85
C ARG A 42 1.15 10.36 10.31
N LEU A 43 1.59 9.29 10.98
CA LEU A 43 1.42 9.15 12.42
C LEU A 43 2.36 10.11 13.17
N PRO A 44 2.05 10.51 14.43
CA PRO A 44 2.94 11.31 15.28
C PRO A 44 4.35 10.72 15.51
N GLY A 45 4.60 9.45 15.17
CA GLY A 45 5.92 8.80 15.19
C GLY A 45 6.66 8.75 13.83
N GLY A 46 6.17 9.44 12.81
CA GLY A 46 6.86 9.58 11.51
C GLY A 46 6.58 8.48 10.47
N GLN A 47 5.87 7.42 10.82
CA GLN A 47 5.47 6.38 9.86
C GLN A 47 4.21 6.79 9.09
N ASN A 48 4.19 6.49 7.78
CA ASN A 48 3.00 6.71 6.95
C ASN A 48 2.06 5.50 6.96
N ARG A 49 0.78 5.78 6.79
CA ARG A 49 -0.30 4.81 6.59
C ARG A 49 -1.02 5.14 5.29
N ILE A 50 -1.17 4.13 4.45
CA ILE A 50 -1.78 4.22 3.13
C ILE A 50 -3.03 3.34 3.18
N HIS A 51 -4.21 3.91 2.89
CA HIS A 51 -5.43 3.10 2.85
C HIS A 51 -5.29 2.02 1.76
N ARG A 52 -5.77 0.82 2.04
CA ARG A 52 -5.67 -0.33 1.13
C ARG A 52 -6.21 0.02 -0.26
N ASP A 53 -7.37 0.64 -0.32
CA ASP A 53 -8.05 0.94 -1.57
C ASP A 53 -7.35 2.04 -2.37
N ASP A 54 -6.83 3.07 -1.70
CA ASP A 54 -6.02 4.11 -2.33
C ASP A 54 -4.77 3.53 -2.98
N PHE A 55 -4.12 2.57 -2.31
CA PHE A 55 -2.98 1.87 -2.87
C PHE A 55 -3.35 1.09 -4.14
N TYR A 56 -4.41 0.27 -4.10
CA TYR A 56 -4.81 -0.52 -5.26
C TYR A 56 -5.31 0.36 -6.42
N ALA A 57 -6.05 1.42 -6.13
CA ALA A 57 -6.47 2.41 -7.13
C ALA A 57 -5.26 3.11 -7.78
N PHE A 58 -4.27 3.53 -6.97
CA PHE A 58 -3.02 4.09 -7.47
C PHE A 58 -2.27 3.10 -8.37
N ALA A 59 -2.12 1.85 -7.93
CA ALA A 59 -1.43 0.81 -8.69
C ALA A 59 -2.12 0.54 -10.03
N ALA A 60 -3.45 0.43 -10.05
CA ALA A 60 -4.23 0.24 -11.26
C ALA A 60 -4.11 1.46 -12.22
N LYS A 61 -4.24 2.68 -11.69
CA LYS A 61 -4.10 3.93 -12.47
C LYS A 61 -2.75 4.05 -13.18
N HIS A 62 -1.69 3.56 -12.55
CA HIS A 62 -0.32 3.65 -13.06
C HIS A 62 0.18 2.34 -13.69
N SER A 63 -0.69 1.34 -13.87
CA SER A 63 -0.33 0.01 -14.40
C SER A 63 0.86 -0.63 -13.68
N ILE A 64 0.95 -0.43 -12.36
CA ILE A 64 2.04 -0.97 -11.54
C ILE A 64 1.79 -2.47 -11.31
N PRO A 65 2.74 -3.35 -11.69
CA PRO A 65 2.61 -4.78 -11.43
C PRO A 65 2.72 -5.05 -9.93
N LEU A 66 1.74 -5.75 -9.38
CA LEU A 66 1.71 -6.12 -7.96
C LEU A 66 2.13 -7.57 -7.78
N ARG A 67 3.14 -7.80 -6.94
CA ARG A 67 3.48 -9.14 -6.46
C ARG A 67 2.52 -9.53 -5.33
N MET A 68 2.06 -10.78 -5.35
CA MET A 68 1.42 -11.36 -4.17
C MET A 68 2.44 -11.31 -3.03
N ALA A 69 2.21 -10.45 -2.04
CA ALA A 69 3.10 -10.37 -0.89
C ALA A 69 3.01 -11.70 -0.14
N GLN A 70 4.06 -12.51 -0.22
CA GLN A 70 4.21 -13.70 0.59
C GLN A 70 4.23 -13.26 2.06
N PRO A 71 3.36 -13.83 2.93
CA PRO A 71 3.51 -13.62 4.37
C PRO A 71 4.87 -14.19 4.80
N LYS A 72 5.55 -13.48 5.69
CA LYS A 72 6.71 -14.01 6.42
C LYS A 72 6.19 -14.58 7.74
#